data_AF-A0A954TCM0-F1
#
_entry.id   AF-A0A954TCM0-F1
#
_cell.length_a   1.000
_cell.length_b   1.000
_cell.length_c   1.000
_cell.angle_alpha   90.00
_cell.angle_beta   90.00
_cell.angle_gamma   90.00
#
_symmetry.space_group_name_H-M   'P 1'
#
loop_
_entity.id
_entity.type
_entity.pdbx_description
1 polymer ?
#
loop_
_entity_poly.entity_id
_entity_poly.type
_entity_poly.pdbx_seq_one_letter_code
_entity_poly.pdbx_strand_id
1 'polypeptide(L)'
;MRIDYRELKQQIRLIDLLTRIDWKSTKGRGEQLRGPCPLTTCRSQVTDCNTHDDSAFSVNTTKNIYRCFRCGSAGNALDFWLNYRAITLHQAAMELSRDCP
;
A
#
# COMPACT_ATOMS: atom_id res chain seq x y z
N MET A 1 16.89 -7.02 18.95
CA MET A 1 16.09 -5.84 18.57
C MET A 1 14.62 -6.25 18.65
N ARG A 2 13.83 -5.62 19.51
CA ARG A 2 12.40 -5.95 19.68
C ARG A 2 11.60 -4.90 18.92
N ILE A 3 10.89 -5.32 17.88
CA ILE A 3 10.07 -4.41 17.07
C ILE A 3 8.66 -4.38 17.66
N ASP A 4 8.18 -3.20 18.03
CA ASP A 4 6.79 -3.02 18.42
C ASP A 4 5.92 -2.80 17.18
N TYR A 5 5.26 -3.87 16.74
CA TYR A 5 4.39 -3.84 15.56
C TYR A 5 3.15 -2.97 15.74
N ARG A 6 2.70 -2.70 16.98
CA ARG A 6 1.53 -1.86 17.22
C ARG A 6 1.89 -0.40 17.02
N GLU A 7 2.99 0.02 17.64
CA GLU A 7 3.49 1.39 17.51
C GLU A 7 3.87 1.70 16.06
N LEU A 8 4.57 0.77 15.40
CA LEU A 8 4.98 0.91 14.00
C LEU A 8 3.79 1.12 13.06
N LYS A 9 2.68 0.39 13.28
CA LYS A 9 1.45 0.55 12.48
C LYS A 9 0.76 1.90 12.68
N GLN A 10 0.95 2.54 13.83
CA GLN A 10 0.37 3.85 14.14
C GLN A 10 1.22 5.00 13.60
N GLN A 11 2.55 4.83 13.61
CA GLN A 11 3.48 5.85 13.13
C GLN A 11 3.56 5.93 11.60
N ILE A 12 3.47 4.78 10.92
CA ILE A 12 3.61 4.74 9.47
C ILE A 12 2.31 5.14 8.80
N ARG A 13 2.35 6.24 8.05
CA ARG A 13 1.23 6.63 7.18
C ARG A 13 1.39 5.98 5.81
N LEU A 14 0.31 5.38 5.35
CA LEU A 14 0.20 4.75 4.03
C LEU A 14 0.52 5.74 2.92
N ILE A 15 0.16 7.02 3.08
CA ILE A 15 0.47 8.07 2.10
C ILE A 15 1.98 8.28 1.93
N ASP A 16 2.77 8.15 3.00
CA ASP A 16 4.22 8.31 2.93
C ASP A 16 4.84 7.15 2.14
N LEU A 17 4.32 5.92 2.34
CA LEU A 17 4.74 4.75 1.56
C LEU A 17 4.36 4.86 0.08
N LEU A 18 3.16 5.36 -0.21
CA LEU A 18 2.70 5.58 -1.59
C LEU A 18 3.53 6.66 -2.28
N THR A 19 3.90 7.72 -1.56
CA THR A 19 4.78 8.78 -2.06
C THR A 19 6.18 8.22 -2.38
N ARG A 20 6.71 7.33 -1.53
CA ARG A 20 8.02 6.68 -1.75
C ARG A 20 8.11 5.87 -3.04
N ILE A 21 6.98 5.34 -3.52
CA ILE A 21 6.92 4.55 -4.76
C ILE A 21 6.39 5.37 -5.94
N ASP A 22 6.36 6.70 -5.81
CA ASP A 22 5.82 7.64 -6.81
C ASP A 22 4.41 7.29 -7.29
N TRP A 23 3.59 6.69 -6.42
CA TRP A 23 2.22 6.35 -6.77
C TRP A 23 1.36 7.61 -6.86
N LYS A 24 0.66 7.75 -7.99
CA LYS A 24 -0.24 8.88 -8.24
C LYS A 24 -1.69 8.41 -8.24
N SER A 25 -2.53 9.10 -7.48
CA SER A 25 -3.97 8.92 -7.55
C SER A 25 -4.50 9.43 -8.88
N THR A 26 -5.32 8.64 -9.57
CA THR A 26 -6.02 9.04 -10.79
C THR A 26 -7.36 9.69 -10.48
N LYS A 27 -7.97 9.32 -9.35
CA LYS A 27 -9.28 9.81 -8.90
C LYS A 27 -9.29 10.02 -7.38
N GLY A 28 -10.22 10.84 -6.90
CA GLY A 28 -10.39 11.13 -5.48
C GLY A 28 -9.82 12.50 -5.07
N ARG A 29 -10.46 13.13 -4.09
CA ARG A 29 -10.06 14.40 -3.48
C ARG A 29 -10.12 14.24 -1.96
N GLY A 30 -9.16 14.83 -1.25
CA GLY A 30 -9.11 14.79 0.21
C GLY A 30 -8.73 13.40 0.74
N GLU A 31 -9.59 12.83 1.57
CA GLU A 31 -9.29 11.67 2.41
C GLU A 31 -9.44 10.31 1.70
N GLN A 32 -10.14 10.28 0.55
CA GLN A 32 -10.29 9.10 -0.30
C GLN A 32 -9.56 9.30 -1.62
N LEU A 33 -8.52 8.50 -1.85
CA LEU A 33 -7.76 8.48 -3.09
C LEU A 33 -7.99 7.15 -3.81
N ARG A 34 -8.01 7.18 -5.13
CA ARG A 34 -8.13 6.01 -5.99
C ARG A 34 -7.13 6.07 -7.13
N GLY A 35 -6.63 4.91 -7.53
CA GLY A 35 -5.65 4.80 -8.60
C GLY A 35 -5.40 3.36 -9.06
N PRO A 36 -4.39 3.17 -9.92
CA PRO A 36 -3.95 1.84 -10.34
C PRO A 36 -3.32 1.11 -9.14
N CYS A 37 -3.46 -0.22 -9.10
CA CYS A 37 -2.83 -1.01 -8.05
C CYS A 37 -1.32 -1.14 -8.31
N PRO A 38 -0.45 -0.73 -7.37
CA PRO A 38 1.00 -0.86 -7.56
C PRO A 38 1.52 -2.28 -7.28
N LEU A 39 0.69 -3.18 -6.75
CA LEU A 39 1.12 -4.52 -6.33
C LEU A 39 1.49 -5.40 -7.52
N THR A 40 2.60 -6.14 -7.38
CA THR A 40 3.12 -7.07 -8.41
C THR A 40 2.17 -8.25 -8.68
N THR A 41 1.43 -8.69 -7.67
CA THR A 41 0.37 -9.72 -7.79
C THR A 41 -0.75 -9.31 -8.73
N CYS A 42 -1.17 -8.04 -8.66
CA CYS A 42 -2.12 -7.45 -9.61
C CYS A 42 -1.51 -7.29 -11.02
N ARG A 43 -0.20 -7.05 -11.13
CA ARG A 43 0.55 -6.92 -12.41
C ARG A 43 0.73 -8.25 -13.16
N SER A 44 0.75 -9.37 -12.45
CA SER A 44 0.92 -10.71 -13.04
C SER A 44 -0.39 -11.33 -13.53
N GLN A 45 -1.55 -10.75 -13.16
CA GLN A 45 -2.88 -11.13 -13.66
C GLN A 45 -3.33 -10.30 -14.87
N VAL A 46 -2.41 -9.57 -15.50
CA VAL A 46 -2.69 -8.79 -16.72
C VAL A 46 -2.52 -9.72 -17.93
N THR A 47 -3.46 -10.64 -18.10
CA THR A 47 -3.61 -11.43 -19.33
C THR A 47 -4.34 -10.66 -20.44
N ASP A 48 -4.81 -9.44 -20.16
CA ASP A 48 -5.47 -8.58 -21.14
C ASP A 48 -5.03 -7.11 -20.97
N CYS A 49 -4.45 -6.56 -22.03
CA CYS A 49 -3.93 -5.19 -22.09
C CYS A 49 -5.03 -4.11 -22.12
N ASN A 50 -6.32 -4.49 -22.15
CA ASN A 50 -7.44 -3.55 -22.19
C ASN A 50 -8.18 -3.35 -20.85
N THR A 51 -7.77 -3.99 -19.76
CA THR A 51 -8.38 -3.77 -18.42
C THR A 51 -7.43 -3.02 -17.48
N HIS A 52 -6.95 -1.87 -17.94
CA HIS A 52 -6.41 -0.82 -17.08
C HIS A 52 -7.58 -0.16 -16.34
N ASP A 53 -8.15 -0.85 -15.35
CA ASP A 53 -9.11 -0.22 -14.46
C ASP A 53 -8.32 0.66 -13.49
N ASP A 54 -8.02 1.87 -13.98
CA ASP A 54 -7.13 2.88 -13.39
C ASP A 54 -7.56 3.36 -12.00
N SER A 55 -8.61 2.78 -11.41
CA SER A 55 -9.15 3.15 -10.10
C SER A 55 -9.49 1.98 -9.17
N ALA A 56 -8.99 0.77 -9.45
CA ALA A 56 -9.26 -0.41 -8.62
C ALA A 56 -8.60 -0.37 -7.22
N PHE A 57 -7.58 0.46 -7.01
CA PHE A 57 -6.91 0.63 -5.72
C PHE A 57 -7.44 1.87 -5.01
N SER A 58 -8.09 1.69 -3.87
CA SER A 58 -8.65 2.76 -3.04
C SER A 58 -7.86 2.89 -1.73
N VAL A 59 -7.58 4.13 -1.34
CA VAL A 59 -6.82 4.51 -0.16
C VAL A 59 -7.64 5.48 0.66
N ASN A 60 -7.73 5.21 1.97
CA ASN A 60 -8.31 6.10 2.94
C ASN A 60 -7.18 6.64 3.81
N THR A 61 -6.80 7.91 3.63
CA THR A 61 -5.67 8.52 4.35
C THR A 61 -6.00 8.76 5.82
N THR A 62 -7.25 9.05 6.17
CA THR A 62 -7.71 9.29 7.55
C THR A 62 -7.74 8.01 8.37
N LYS A 63 -8.23 6.92 7.79
CA LYS A 63 -8.24 5.59 8.43
C LYS A 63 -6.92 4.85 8.27
N ASN A 64 -5.98 5.38 7.49
CA ASN A 64 -4.69 4.78 7.18
C ASN A 64 -4.78 3.34 6.63
N ILE A 65 -5.77 3.10 5.75
CA ILE A 65 -6.04 1.79 5.15
C ILE A 65 -6.14 1.87 3.64
N TYR A 66 -5.90 0.75 2.97
CA TYR A 66 -6.15 0.56 1.55
C TYR A 66 -7.01 -0.67 1.28
N ARG A 67 -7.62 -0.68 0.10
CA ARG A 67 -8.26 -1.84 -0.48
C ARG A 67 -8.15 -1.80 -2.00
N CYS A 68 -7.65 -2.89 -2.56
CA CYS A 68 -7.70 -3.16 -3.99
C CYS A 68 -8.90 -4.06 -4.30
N PHE A 69 -9.80 -3.59 -5.15
CA PHE A 69 -10.96 -4.36 -5.58
C PHE A 69 -10.64 -5.37 -6.69
N ARG A 70 -9.42 -5.35 -7.25
CA ARG A 70 -8.96 -6.28 -8.30
C ARG A 70 -8.27 -7.52 -7.75
N CYS A 71 -7.11 -7.37 -7.10
CA CYS A 71 -6.40 -8.50 -6.47
C CYS A 71 -6.87 -8.81 -5.04
N GLY A 72 -7.86 -8.08 -4.52
CA GLY A 72 -8.41 -8.31 -3.18
C GLY A 72 -7.51 -7.88 -2.02
N SER A 73 -6.28 -7.44 -2.29
CA SER A 73 -5.34 -6.98 -1.25
C SER A 73 -5.91 -5.78 -0.50
N ALA A 74 -5.93 -5.85 0.82
CA ALA A 74 -6.43 -4.80 1.70
C ALA A 74 -5.71 -4.85 3.05
N GLY A 75 -5.64 -3.72 3.75
CA GLY A 75 -5.01 -3.64 5.06
C GLY A 75 -4.52 -2.25 5.40
N ASN A 76 -3.61 -2.17 6.37
CA ASN A 76 -2.93 -0.93 6.77
C ASN A 76 -1.65 -0.69 5.96
N ALA A 77 -0.89 0.34 6.32
CA ALA A 77 0.38 0.69 5.68
C ALA A 77 1.43 -0.45 5.71
N LEU A 78 1.51 -1.21 6.80
CA LEU A 78 2.45 -2.34 6.91
C LEU A 78 2.03 -3.48 5.98
N ASP A 79 0.73 -3.81 5.95
CA ASP A 79 0.19 -4.82 5.04
C ASP A 79 0.44 -4.43 3.58
N PHE A 80 0.34 -3.14 3.26
CA PHE A 80 0.67 -2.63 1.94
C PHE A 80 2.13 -2.89 1.57
N TRP A 81 3.07 -2.52 2.45
CA TRP A 81 4.50 -2.69 2.19
C TRP A 81 4.89 -4.16 2.00
N LEU A 82 4.29 -5.04 2.80
CA LEU A 82 4.46 -6.49 2.68
C LEU A 82 4.06 -7.00 1.31
N ASN A 83 2.85 -6.66 0.88
CA ASN A 83 2.33 -7.08 -0.41
C ASN A 83 3.09 -6.44 -1.58
N TYR A 84 3.55 -5.20 -1.43
CA TYR A 84 4.28 -4.47 -2.46
C TYR A 84 5.67 -5.06 -2.70
N ARG A 85 6.41 -5.34 -1.61
CA ARG A 85 7.77 -5.87 -1.67
C ARG A 85 7.83 -7.40 -1.73
N ALA A 86 6.72 -8.10 -1.50
CA ALA A 86 6.64 -9.55 -1.36
C ALA A 86 7.63 -10.10 -0.31
N ILE A 87 7.68 -9.43 0.86
CA ILE A 87 8.57 -9.77 1.98
C ILE A 87 7.77 -10.19 3.21
N THR A 88 8.46 -10.75 4.21
CA THR A 88 7.84 -11.16 5.49
C THR A 88 7.54 -9.97 6.40
N LEU A 89 6.58 -10.15 7.33
CA LEU A 89 6.20 -9.15 8.35
C LEU A 89 7.41 -8.58 9.09
N HIS A 90 8.34 -9.45 9.47
CA HIS A 90 9.55 -9.04 10.19
C HIS A 90 10.50 -8.21 9.32
N GLN A 91 10.68 -8.57 8.05
CA GLN A 91 11.52 -7.81 7.12
C GLN A 91 10.94 -6.42 6.84
N ALA A 92 9.64 -6.32 6.56
CA ALA A 92 8.99 -5.03 6.38
C ALA A 92 9.13 -4.15 7.62
N ALA A 93 8.93 -4.73 8.80
CA ALA A 93 9.04 -3.99 10.04
C ALA A 93 10.46 -3.50 10.31
N MET A 94 11.49 -4.30 9.96
CA MET A 94 12.89 -3.86 10.03
C MET A 94 13.19 -2.72 9.06
N GLU A 95 12.75 -2.82 7.79
CA GLU A 95 12.95 -1.75 6.81
C GLU A 95 12.30 -0.46 7.28
N LEU A 96 11.04 -0.52 7.70
CA LEU A 96 10.28 0.65 8.11
C LEU A 96 10.75 1.23 9.45
N SER A 97 11.27 0.40 10.37
CA SER A 97 11.86 0.87 11.62
C SER A 97 13.17 1.64 11.42
N ARG A 98 13.93 1.36 10.37
CA ARG A 98 15.15 2.10 10.04
C ARG A 98 14.86 3.47 9.41
N ASP A 99 13.69 3.59 8.80
CA ASP A 99 13.23 4.80 8.14
C ASP A 99 12.45 5.73 9.10
N CYS A 100 12.25 5.33 10.36
CA CYS A 100 11.67 6.19 11.38
C CYS A 100 12.78 7.07 12.00
N PRO A 101 12.74 8.41 11.86
CA PRO A 101 13.72 9.31 12.48
C PRO A 101 13.62 9.33 14.00
#